data_AF-A0A5K1FI92-F1
#
_entry.id   AF-A0A5K1FI92-F1
#
_cell.length_a   1.000
_cell.length_b   1.000
_cell.length_c   1.000
_cell.angle_alpha   90.00
_cell.angle_beta   90.00
_cell.angle_gamma   90.00
#
_symmetry.space_group_name_H-M   'P 1'
#
loop_
_entity.id
_entity.type
_entity.pdbx_description
1 polymer ?
#
loop_
_entity_poly.entity_id
_entity_poly.type
_entity_poly.pdbx_seq_one_letter_code
_entity_poly.pdbx_strand_id
1 'polypeptide(L)' 'SCVLHATAASYGAIAASQRNSPNQNAGFSFLQCKLDGSGMLYLGRAWGRYARVVYSLCDMGDIIIPQGWYDWGDPSRRR' A
#
# COMPACT_ATOMS: atom_id res chain seq x y z
N SER A 1 -15.13 9.67 4.63
CA SER A 1 -13.81 10.00 4.05
C SER A 1 -12.78 9.94 5.16
N CYS A 2 -11.67 9.23 4.94
CA CYS A 2 -10.59 9.05 5.92
C CYS A 2 -9.31 9.72 5.43
N VAL A 3 -8.49 10.22 6.35
CA VAL A 3 -7.14 10.73 6.07
C VAL A 3 -6.11 9.72 6.59
N LEU A 4 -5.22 9.28 5.70
CA LEU A 4 -4.07 8.44 6.03
C LEU A 4 -2.84 9.36 6.08
N HIS A 5 -2.46 9.76 7.29
CA HIS A 5 -1.34 10.68 7.53
C HIS A 5 -0.06 9.90 7.85
N ALA A 6 0.94 10.04 6.98
CA ALA A 6 2.25 9.41 7.14
C ALA A 6 3.20 10.26 7.98
N THR A 7 3.83 9.67 9.00
CA THR A 7 4.85 10.32 9.82
C THR A 7 6.23 9.69 9.61
N ALA A 8 6.52 9.24 8.38
CA ALA A 8 7.78 8.57 8.08
C ALA A 8 8.92 9.59 7.98
N ALA A 9 10.07 9.27 8.57
CA ALA A 9 11.27 10.09 8.49
C ALA A 9 12.03 9.92 7.16
N SER A 10 11.94 8.73 6.54
CA SER A 10 12.67 8.41 5.31
C SER A 10 11.78 7.73 4.28
N TYR A 11 11.47 6.45 4.47
CA TYR A 11 10.65 5.66 3.57
C TYR A 11 9.70 4.72 4.33
N GLY A 12 8.67 4.22 3.64
CA GLY A 12 7.72 3.29 4.24
C GLY A 12 6.69 2.76 3.26
N ALA A 13 5.68 2.08 3.79
CA ALA A 13 4.55 1.59 3.00
C ALA A 13 3.27 1.79 3.80
N ILE A 14 2.21 2.31 3.16
CA ILE A 14 0.92 2.56 3.82
C ILE A 14 0.27 1.24 4.28
N ALA A 15 0.36 0.19 3.46
CA ALA A 15 -0.26 -1.10 3.75
C ALA A 15 0.71 -2.28 3.60
N ALA A 16 0.52 -3.32 4.41
CA ALA A 16 1.29 -4.56 4.36
C ALA A 16 0.37 -5.78 4.56
N SER A 17 -0.37 -6.17 3.52
CA SER A 17 -1.29 -7.32 3.60
C SER A 17 -0.51 -8.65 3.69
N GLN A 18 -0.82 -9.47 4.69
CA GLN A 18 -0.24 -10.81 4.88
C GLN A 18 -1.05 -11.95 4.22
N ARG A 19 -1.95 -11.63 3.28
CA ARG A 19 -2.70 -12.64 2.53
C ARG A 19 -1.74 -13.58 1.79
N ASN A 20 -1.85 -14.89 2.05
CA ASN A 20 -0.90 -15.93 1.63
C ASN A 20 -1.54 -17.03 0.75
N SER A 21 -2.83 -16.94 0.46
CA SER A 21 -3.52 -17.86 -0.44
C SER A 21 -4.56 -17.13 -1.28
N PRO A 22 -4.83 -17.57 -2.53
CA PRO A 22 -5.87 -16.97 -3.36
C PRO A 22 -7.28 -17.17 -2.76
N ASN A 23 -7.47 -18.24 -1.97
CA ASN A 23 -8.75 -18.58 -1.36
C ASN A 23 -9.01 -17.80 -0.06
N GLN A 24 -8.03 -17.05 0.44
CA GLN A 24 -8.25 -16.17 1.59
C GLN A 24 -9.05 -14.94 1.15
N ASN A 25 -10.28 -14.83 1.64
CA ASN A 25 -11.13 -13.67 1.39
C ASN A 25 -10.81 -12.51 2.34
N ALA A 26 -9.56 -12.05 2.31
CA ALA A 26 -9.04 -10.96 3.14
C ALA A 26 -8.29 -9.94 2.27
N GLY A 27 -8.03 -8.75 2.81
CA GLY A 27 -7.31 -7.66 2.15
C GLY A 27 -7.72 -6.30 2.71
N PHE A 28 -7.14 -5.24 2.15
CA PHE A 28 -7.48 -3.86 2.50
C PHE A 28 -8.17 -3.15 1.32
N SER A 29 -9.20 -2.37 1.61
CA SER A 29 -9.85 -1.48 0.65
C SER A 29 -9.98 -0.10 1.27
N PHE A 30 -9.31 0.88 0.67
CA PHE A 30 -9.36 2.28 1.07
C PHE A 30 -10.20 3.03 0.04
N LEU A 31 -11.37 3.51 0.46
CA LEU A 31 -12.34 4.18 -0.40
C LEU A 31 -12.51 5.64 0.03
N GLN A 32 -12.48 6.56 -0.94
CA GLN A 32 -12.75 7.99 -0.73
C GLN A 32 -11.87 8.59 0.38
N CYS A 33 -10.56 8.42 0.21
CA CYS A 33 -9.54 8.74 1.20
C CYS A 33 -8.57 9.84 0.74
N LYS A 34 -7.82 10.42 1.67
CA LYS A 34 -6.70 11.31 1.36
C LYS A 34 -5.42 10.74 1.97
N LEU A 35 -4.35 10.69 1.19
CA LEU A 35 -3.02 10.27 1.63
C LEU A 35 -2.12 11.50 1.66
N ASP A 36 -1.60 11.85 2.84
CA ASP A 36 -0.67 12.96 3.03
C ASP A 36 0.36 12.64 4.13
N GLY A 37 1.29 13.57 4.38
CA GLY A 37 2.29 13.43 5.45
C GLY A 37 3.71 13.67 4.98
N SER A 38 4.66 12.88 5.51
CA SER A 38 6.08 13.02 5.26
C SER A 38 6.74 11.69 4.83
N GLY A 39 7.91 11.82 4.20
CA GLY A 39 8.73 10.71 3.72
C GLY A 39 8.35 10.22 2.33
N MET A 40 9.02 9.16 1.88
CA MET A 40 8.81 8.54 0.57
C MET A 40 8.09 7.19 0.73
N LEU A 41 6.82 7.13 0.37
CA LEU A 41 5.97 5.99 0.66
C LEU A 41 5.58 5.18 -0.57
N TYR A 42 5.56 3.87 -0.40
CA TYR A 42 4.80 2.97 -1.24
C TYR A 42 3.33 2.94 -0.79
N LEU A 43 2.40 2.79 -1.73
CA LEU A 43 1.00 2.42 -1.48
C LEU A 43 0.90 1.12 -0.68
N GLY A 44 1.84 0.20 -0.87
CA GLY A 44 1.95 -0.96 -0.02
C GLY A 44 3.14 -1.84 -0.33
N ARG A 45 3.37 -2.80 0.56
CA ARG A 45 4.36 -3.87 0.38
C ARG A 45 3.73 -5.24 0.53
N ALA A 46 4.13 -6.17 -0.34
CA ALA A 46 3.59 -7.52 -0.36
C ALA A 46 4.17 -8.39 0.77
N TRP A 47 3.64 -8.25 1.99
CA TRP A 47 4.08 -9.08 3.13
C TRP A 47 3.74 -10.56 2.89
N GLY A 48 2.53 -10.85 2.43
CA GLY A 48 2.14 -12.18 1.96
C GLY A 48 2.27 -12.33 0.44
N ARG A 49 2.40 -13.58 -0.04
CA ARG A 49 2.53 -13.90 -1.48
C ARG A 49 1.31 -13.54 -2.32
N TYR A 50 0.15 -13.38 -1.69
CA TYR A 50 -1.11 -13.02 -2.32
C TYR A 50 -1.64 -11.69 -1.75
N ALA A 51 -0.75 -10.79 -1.32
CA ALA A 51 -1.14 -9.51 -0.75
C ALA A 51 -2.15 -8.77 -1.63
N ARG A 52 -3.21 -8.23 -1.01
CA ARG A 52 -4.29 -7.56 -1.73
C ARG A 52 -4.65 -6.26 -1.02
N VAL A 53 -4.43 -5.15 -1.72
CA VAL A 53 -4.74 -3.79 -1.25
C VAL A 53 -5.31 -3.00 -2.43
N VAL A 54 -6.42 -2.31 -2.19
CA VAL A 54 -7.08 -1.46 -3.19
C VAL A 54 -7.22 -0.05 -2.64
N TYR A 55 -6.85 0.95 -3.43
CA TYR A 55 -7.16 2.35 -3.20
C TYR A 55 -8.13 2.79 -4.29
N SER A 56 -9.25 3.40 -3.91
CA SER A 56 -10.29 3.83 -4.85
C SER A 56 -10.80 5.21 -4.49
N LEU A 57 -10.84 6.10 -5.49
CA LEU A 57 -11.26 7.49 -5.33
C LEU A 57 -10.48 8.21 -4.21
N CYS A 58 -9.19 7.89 -4.08
CA CYS A 58 -8.35 8.54 -3.08
C CYS A 58 -7.51 9.65 -3.72
N ASP A 59 -7.42 10.78 -3.03
CA ASP A 59 -6.48 11.85 -3.32
C ASP A 59 -5.11 11.46 -2.75
N MET A 60 -4.09 11.37 -3.62
CA MET A 60 -2.77 10.88 -3.26
C MET A 60 -1.75 12.01 -3.35
N GLY A 61 -1.20 12.41 -2.20
CA GLY A 61 -0.15 13.41 -2.13
C GLY A 61 1.16 12.96 -2.78
N ASP A 62 2.06 13.92 -2.95
CA ASP A 62 3.39 13.77 -3.54
C ASP A 62 4.37 12.90 -2.73
N ILE A 63 3.95 12.46 -1.53
CA ILE A 63 4.67 11.47 -0.72
C ILE A 63 4.67 10.07 -1.33
N ILE A 64 3.80 9.78 -2.29
CA ILE A 64 3.73 8.46 -2.93
C ILE A 64 4.77 8.36 -4.04
N ILE A 65 5.69 7.40 -3.89
CA ILE A 65 6.73 7.10 -4.88
C ILE A 65 6.08 6.63 -6.19
N PRO A 66 6.56 7.05 -7.38
CA PRO A 66 5.98 6.69 -8.69
C PRO A 66 5.84 5.18 -8.94
N GLN A 67 6.78 4.38 -8.43
CA GLN A 67 6.73 2.91 -8.50
C GLN A 67 5.49 2.33 -7.80
N GLY A 68 4.93 3.04 -6.82
CA GLY A 68 3.68 2.71 -6.12
C GLY A 68 3.78 1.55 -5.15
N TRP A 69 4.41 0.44 -5.50
CA TRP A 69 4.39 -0.80 -4.72
C TRP A 69 5.77 -1.42 -4.54
N TYR A 70 5.97 -2.13 -3.43
CA TYR A 70 7.20 -2.86 -3.15
C TYR A 70 6.95 -4.36 -2.91
N ASP A 71 7.62 -5.19 -3.69
CA ASP A 71 7.47 -6.65 -3.73
C ASP A 71 8.58 -7.39 -2.96
N TRP A 72 9.41 -6.68 -2.20
CA TRP A 72 10.63 -7.20 -1.57
C TRP A 72 11.68 -7.72 -2.56
N GLY A 73 11.61 -7.30 -3.83
CA GLY A 73 12.47 -7.83 -4.88
C GLY A 73 12.15 -9.28 -5.26
N ASP A 74 10.99 -9.81 -4.85
CA ASP A 74 10.50 -11.15 -5.20
C ASP A 74 9.49 -11.04 -6.35
N PRO A 75 9.88 -11.32 -7.61
CA PRO A 75 9.00 -11.18 -8.76
C PRO A 75 7.76 -12.07 -8.68
N SER A 76 7.77 -13.14 -7.87
CA SER A 76 6.61 -14.01 -7.68
C SER A 76 5.43 -13.29 -7.00
N ARG A 77 5.67 -12.11 -6.41
CA ARG A 77 4.66 -11.28 -5.73
C ARG A 77 4.07 -10.16 -6.59
N ARG A 78 4.45 -10.04 -7.88
CA ARG A 78 3.99 -8.99 -8.82
C ARG A 78 2.72 -9.37 -9.61
N ARG A 79 1.82 -10.16 -9.02
CA ARG A 79 0.64 -10.68 -9.73
C ARG A 79 -0.52 -9.71 -9.77
#